data_AF-A0A7X5CUS6-F1
#
_entry.id   AF-A0A7X5CUS6-F1
#
_cell.length_a   1.000
_cell.length_b   1.000
_cell.length_c   1.000
_cell.angle_alpha   90.00
_cell.angle_beta   90.00
_cell.angle_gamma   90.00
#
_symmetry.space_group_name_H-M   'P 1'
#
loop_
_entity.id
_entity.type
_entity.pdbx_description
1 polymer ?
#
loop_
_entity_poly.entity_id
_entity_poly.type
_entity_poly.pdbx_seq_one_letter_code
_entity_poly.pdbx_strand_id
1 'polypeptide(L)'
;MNSITHRRLRLELEELQKEEEVARKEVEETASDGDFRENEPFQLAKQKFTQISTRIREITTLLEEKVQDPIGSSLSVGKLLLITNLGLMDERGEIIQPENEEMILMLDEVGDPVVDGVLSTDSDLGRIVKDGREGRYTVSTGKYYRLYDVKLYTGDAEEYFKRFPVSKKEKIDSLLSGNFY
;
A
#
# COMPACT_ATOMS: atom_id res chain seq x y z
N MET A 1 6.98 -8.46 -9.11
CA MET A 1 7.21 -7.20 -8.41
C MET A 1 6.88 -6.08 -9.38
N ASN A 2 5.69 -5.53 -9.18
CA ASN A 2 5.20 -4.38 -9.91
C ASN A 2 6.06 -3.14 -9.58
N SER A 3 6.15 -2.16 -10.49
CA SER A 3 6.85 -0.88 -10.29
C SER A 3 6.48 -0.17 -8.98
N ILE A 4 5.24 -0.35 -8.50
CA ILE A 4 4.77 0.24 -7.24
C ILE A 4 5.25 -0.52 -6.02
N THR A 5 5.15 -1.86 -6.02
CA THR A 5 5.74 -2.70 -4.97
C THR A 5 7.24 -2.48 -4.89
N HIS A 6 7.90 -2.34 -6.04
CA HIS A 6 9.31 -1.99 -6.14
C HIS A 6 9.61 -0.60 -5.57
N ARG A 7 8.76 0.41 -5.83
CA ARG A 7 8.91 1.75 -5.23
C ARG A 7 8.69 1.72 -3.72
N ARG A 8 7.67 1.02 -3.25
CA ARG A 8 7.34 0.87 -1.82
C ARG A 8 8.48 0.18 -1.06
N LEU A 9 9.01 -0.92 -1.61
CA LEU A 9 10.15 -1.61 -1.03
C LEU A 9 11.42 -0.74 -1.04
N ARG A 10 11.62 0.10 -2.08
CA ARG A 10 12.71 1.08 -2.07
C ARG A 10 12.57 2.13 -0.98
N LEU A 11 11.39 2.69 -0.78
CA LEU A 11 11.15 3.69 0.27
C LEU A 11 11.30 3.07 1.67
N GLU A 12 10.76 1.86 1.88
CA GLU A 12 10.93 1.12 3.13
C GLU A 12 12.41 0.81 3.39
N LEU A 13 13.18 0.46 2.35
CA LEU A 13 14.63 0.25 2.45
C LEU A 13 15.37 1.52 2.88
N GLU A 14 15.07 2.67 2.26
CA GLU A 14 15.71 3.95 2.58
C GLU A 14 15.46 4.36 4.04
N GLU A 15 14.25 4.17 4.54
CA GLU A 15 13.91 4.48 5.94
C GLU A 15 14.59 3.52 6.91
N LEU A 16 14.56 2.21 6.63
CA LEU A 16 15.23 1.23 7.48
C LEU A 16 16.74 1.45 7.52
N GLN A 17 17.36 1.89 6.42
CA GLN A 17 18.79 2.26 6.41
C GLN A 17 19.08 3.45 7.33
N LYS A 18 18.19 4.46 7.40
CA LYS A 18 18.34 5.56 8.38
C LYS A 18 18.17 5.05 9.82
N GLU A 19 17.20 4.17 10.06
CA GLU A 19 16.97 3.59 11.38
C GLU A 19 18.10 2.64 11.82
N GLU A 20 18.73 1.93 10.88
CA GLU A 20 19.90 1.07 11.13
C GLU A 20 21.08 1.87 11.65
N GLU A 21 21.34 3.05 11.08
CA GLU A 21 22.41 3.96 11.52
C GLU A 21 22.19 4.44 12.96
N VAL A 22 20.94 4.71 13.34
CA VAL A 22 20.57 5.11 14.71
C VAL A 22 20.70 3.93 15.67
N ALA A 23 20.14 2.77 15.30
CA ALA A 23 20.21 1.56 16.12
C ALA A 23 21.66 1.09 16.34
N ARG A 24 22.53 1.25 15.34
CA ARG A 24 23.97 0.95 15.47
C ARG A 24 24.64 1.83 16.51
N LYS A 25 24.35 3.14 16.51
CA LYS A 25 24.87 4.07 17.53
C LYS A 25 24.35 3.73 18.93
N GLU A 26 23.07 3.40 19.08
CA GLU A 26 22.50 2.94 20.35
C GLU A 26 23.24 1.69 20.89
N VAL A 27 23.59 0.74 20.02
CA VAL A 27 24.40 -0.43 20.40
C VAL A 27 25.82 -0.02 20.82
N GLU A 28 26.47 0.89 20.10
CA GLU A 28 27.83 1.37 20.42
C GLU A 28 27.87 2.14 21.76
N GLU A 29 26.87 2.98 22.02
CA GLU A 29 26.74 3.75 23.26
C GLU A 29 26.48 2.83 24.46
N THR A 30 25.51 1.91 24.33
CA THR A 30 25.18 0.96 25.41
C THR A 30 26.27 -0.10 25.62
N ALA A 31 27.15 -0.33 24.64
CA ALA A 31 28.30 -1.23 24.79
C ALA A 31 29.41 -0.67 25.70
N SER A 32 29.40 0.64 25.99
CA SER A 32 30.36 1.27 26.89
C SER A 32 30.05 1.05 28.38
N ASP A 33 28.84 0.61 28.69
CA ASP A 33 28.34 0.37 30.05
C ASP A 33 28.48 -1.12 30.45
N GLY A 34 29.62 -1.46 31.05
CA GLY A 34 29.75 -2.65 31.91
C GLY A 34 29.55 -4.03 31.28
N ASP A 35 29.14 -5.00 32.11
CA ASP A 35 29.12 -6.44 31.77
C ASP A 35 27.95 -6.78 30.83
N PHE A 36 28.26 -7.13 29.58
CA PHE A 36 27.31 -7.26 28.46
C PHE A 36 26.15 -8.24 28.67
N ARG A 37 26.26 -9.15 29.65
CA ARG A 37 25.24 -10.18 29.93
C ARG A 37 24.10 -9.68 30.83
N GLU A 38 24.32 -8.64 31.61
CA GLU A 38 23.30 -8.05 32.49
C GLU A 38 22.84 -6.65 32.03
N ASN A 39 23.48 -6.11 30.99
CA ASN A 39 23.09 -4.85 30.39
C ASN A 39 21.86 -5.04 29.47
N GLU A 40 20.68 -5.01 30.10
CA GLU A 40 19.37 -5.01 29.45
C GLU A 40 19.25 -3.98 28.29
N PRO A 41 19.65 -2.69 28.47
CA PRO A 41 19.69 -1.72 27.38
C PRO A 41 20.49 -2.18 26.15
N PHE A 42 21.67 -2.78 26.36
CA PHE A 42 22.49 -3.32 25.28
C PHE A 42 21.82 -4.49 24.56
N GLN A 43 21.16 -5.41 25.30
CA GLN A 43 20.44 -6.52 24.69
C GLN A 43 19.25 -6.06 23.85
N LEU A 44 18.50 -5.06 24.33
CA LEU A 44 17.38 -4.46 23.59
C LEU A 44 17.87 -3.73 22.32
N ALA A 45 18.92 -2.92 22.42
CA ALA A 45 19.51 -2.22 21.28
C ALA A 45 20.00 -3.23 20.23
N LYS A 46 20.65 -4.31 20.66
CA LYS A 46 21.13 -5.39 19.78
C LYS A 46 19.99 -6.15 19.08
N GLN A 47 18.88 -6.42 19.79
CA GLN A 47 17.71 -7.05 19.18
C GLN A 47 17.09 -6.14 18.10
N LYS A 48 16.90 -4.86 18.42
CA LYS A 48 16.36 -3.85 17.48
C LYS A 48 17.23 -3.74 16.23
N PHE A 49 18.56 -3.63 16.40
CA PHE A 49 19.51 -3.62 15.29
C PHE A 49 19.38 -4.89 14.42
N THR A 50 19.33 -6.08 15.06
CA THR A 50 19.21 -7.36 14.34
C THR A 50 17.92 -7.45 13.52
N GLN A 51 16.79 -6.98 14.06
CA GLN A 51 15.51 -6.94 13.35
C GLN A 51 15.56 -6.02 12.14
N ILE A 52 16.10 -4.81 12.30
CA ILE A 52 16.23 -3.82 11.21
C ILE A 52 17.12 -4.38 10.10
N SER A 53 18.33 -4.88 10.42
CA SER A 53 19.24 -5.42 9.41
C SER A 53 18.68 -6.66 8.70
N THR A 54 17.92 -7.50 9.41
CA THR A 54 17.23 -8.65 8.80
C THR A 54 16.20 -8.17 7.78
N ARG A 55 15.37 -7.18 8.15
CA ARG A 55 14.36 -6.62 7.26
C ARG A 55 14.97 -5.93 6.04
N ILE A 56 16.07 -5.19 6.21
CA ILE A 56 16.84 -4.60 5.11
C ILE A 56 17.25 -5.69 4.12
N ARG A 57 17.86 -6.77 4.62
CA ARG A 57 18.33 -7.88 3.76
C ARG A 57 17.19 -8.54 2.99
N GLU A 58 16.05 -8.77 3.63
CA GLU A 58 14.85 -9.30 2.97
C GLU A 58 14.41 -8.38 1.82
N ILE A 59 14.28 -7.08 2.09
CA ILE A 59 13.82 -6.10 1.11
C ILE A 59 14.82 -5.98 -0.05
N THR A 60 16.12 -5.93 0.23
CA THR A 60 17.15 -5.92 -0.82
C THR A 60 17.04 -7.14 -1.71
N THR A 61 16.83 -8.33 -1.14
CA THR A 61 16.65 -9.57 -1.90
C THR A 61 15.41 -9.49 -2.79
N LEU A 62 14.28 -9.01 -2.25
CA LEU A 62 13.04 -8.82 -3.00
C LEU A 62 13.18 -7.79 -4.14
N LEU A 63 14.01 -6.76 -3.94
CA LEU A 63 14.28 -5.74 -4.95
C LEU A 63 15.21 -6.23 -6.08
N GLU A 64 16.14 -7.14 -5.77
CA GLU A 64 17.05 -7.75 -6.74
C GLU A 64 16.37 -8.83 -7.60
N GLU A 65 15.31 -9.45 -7.10
CA GLU A 65 14.47 -10.37 -7.87
C GLU A 65 13.73 -9.64 -9.00
N LYS A 66 14.30 -9.68 -10.21
CA LYS A 66 13.64 -9.23 -11.43
C LYS A 66 12.37 -10.03 -11.66
N VAL A 67 11.22 -9.34 -11.63
CA VAL A 67 9.96 -9.93 -12.09
C VAL A 67 9.64 -9.43 -13.47
N GLN A 68 9.49 -10.37 -14.40
CA GLN A 68 8.89 -10.12 -15.70
C GLN A 68 7.42 -9.78 -15.48
N ASP A 69 6.98 -8.59 -15.91
CA ASP A 69 5.56 -8.30 -16.04
C ASP A 69 4.94 -9.34 -16.98
N PRO A 70 3.92 -10.12 -16.55
CA PRO A 70 3.20 -10.97 -17.46
C PRO A 70 2.48 -10.07 -18.47
N ILE A 71 2.81 -10.28 -19.75
CA ILE A 71 2.16 -9.62 -20.88
C ILE A 71 0.70 -10.13 -20.93
N GLY A 72 -0.23 -9.31 -20.44
CA GLY A 72 -1.66 -9.57 -20.50
C GLY A 72 -2.44 -8.63 -19.59
N SER A 73 -3.45 -7.97 -20.16
CA SER A 73 -4.40 -6.99 -19.58
C SER A 73 -5.30 -7.55 -18.47
N SER A 74 -4.69 -8.14 -17.46
CA SER A 74 -5.31 -8.65 -16.24
C SER A 74 -5.22 -7.60 -15.13
N LEU A 75 -6.32 -7.42 -14.40
CA LEU A 75 -6.37 -6.56 -13.24
C LEU A 75 -5.77 -7.32 -12.05
N SER A 76 -4.49 -7.10 -11.78
CA SER A 76 -3.70 -7.84 -10.79
C SER A 76 -3.16 -6.93 -9.69
N VAL A 77 -2.81 -7.54 -8.55
CA VAL A 77 -2.25 -6.83 -7.40
C VAL A 77 -1.04 -5.98 -7.79
N GLY A 78 -1.00 -4.76 -7.26
CA GLY A 78 -0.04 -3.70 -7.51
C GLY A 78 -0.39 -2.80 -8.69
N LYS A 79 -1.39 -3.11 -9.53
CA LYS A 79 -1.74 -2.24 -10.68
C LYS A 79 -2.59 -1.06 -10.21
N LEU A 80 -2.36 0.12 -10.81
CA LEU A 80 -3.26 1.27 -10.66
C LEU A 80 -4.48 1.09 -11.55
N LEU A 81 -5.64 1.32 -10.96
CA LEU A 81 -6.93 1.22 -11.61
C LEU A 81 -7.58 2.59 -11.64
N LEU A 82 -8.10 2.98 -12.80
CA LEU A 82 -9.07 4.05 -12.91
C LEU A 82 -10.45 3.44 -12.71
N ILE A 83 -11.15 3.88 -11.67
CA ILE A 83 -12.46 3.40 -11.28
C ILE A 83 -13.44 4.56 -11.41
N THR A 84 -14.46 4.37 -12.23
CA THR A 84 -15.57 5.31 -12.38
C THR A 84 -16.81 4.71 -11.75
N ASN A 85 -17.33 5.34 -10.70
CA ASN A 85 -18.63 5.00 -10.13
C ASN A 85 -19.74 5.60 -11.00
N LEU A 86 -20.45 4.74 -11.71
CA LEU A 86 -21.52 5.13 -12.63
C LEU A 86 -22.83 5.42 -11.89
N GLY A 87 -23.00 4.91 -10.66
CA GLY A 87 -24.15 5.19 -9.81
C GLY A 87 -24.79 3.95 -9.16
N LEU A 88 -25.93 4.19 -8.51
CA LEU A 88 -26.78 3.14 -7.92
C LEU A 88 -27.79 2.62 -8.94
N MET A 89 -27.95 1.31 -8.94
CA MET A 89 -28.81 0.52 -9.81
C MET A 89 -29.81 -0.27 -8.97
N ASP A 90 -31.05 -0.38 -9.44
CA ASP A 90 -32.08 -1.21 -8.81
C ASP A 90 -31.95 -2.69 -9.20
N GLU A 91 -32.86 -3.52 -8.69
CA GLU A 91 -32.93 -4.96 -8.99
C GLU A 91 -33.27 -5.29 -10.45
N ARG A 92 -33.74 -4.30 -11.22
CA ARG A 92 -34.09 -4.45 -12.64
C ARG A 92 -32.96 -4.05 -13.57
N GLY A 93 -31.87 -3.52 -13.04
CA GLY A 93 -30.72 -3.06 -13.82
C GLY A 93 -30.79 -1.60 -14.22
N GLU A 94 -31.75 -0.83 -13.69
CA GLU A 94 -31.93 0.59 -14.03
C GLU A 94 -31.13 1.47 -13.08
N ILE A 95 -30.40 2.45 -13.63
CA ILE A 95 -29.67 3.44 -12.82
C ILE A 95 -30.68 4.41 -12.21
N ILE A 96 -30.81 4.37 -10.89
CA ILE A 96 -31.73 5.22 -10.13
C ILE A 96 -31.05 6.47 -9.59
N GLN A 97 -29.72 6.47 -9.45
CA GLN A 97 -28.95 7.62 -9.01
C GLN A 97 -27.57 7.62 -9.68
N PRO A 98 -27.35 8.45 -10.71
CA PRO A 98 -26.04 8.58 -11.35
C PRO A 98 -25.07 9.39 -10.48
N GLU A 99 -23.81 8.98 -10.43
CA GLU A 99 -22.75 9.67 -9.64
C GLU A 99 -21.57 10.14 -10.52
N ASN A 100 -21.16 9.35 -11.53
CA ASN A 100 -20.04 9.64 -12.44
C ASN A 100 -18.77 10.13 -11.73
N GLU A 101 -18.44 9.54 -10.59
CA GLU A 101 -17.28 9.90 -9.79
C GLU A 101 -16.07 9.05 -10.21
N GLU A 102 -14.95 9.70 -10.51
CA GLU A 102 -13.71 9.02 -10.91
C GLU A 102 -12.67 9.03 -9.79
N MET A 103 -12.03 7.89 -9.60
CA MET A 103 -10.94 7.72 -8.64
C MET A 103 -9.86 6.81 -9.20
N ILE A 104 -8.61 7.07 -8.79
CA ILE A 104 -7.47 6.21 -9.11
C ILE A 104 -7.11 5.47 -7.83
N LEU A 105 -7.19 4.15 -7.85
CA LEU A 105 -6.85 3.30 -6.71
C LEU A 105 -5.84 2.22 -7.11
N MET A 106 -4.94 1.85 -6.21
CA MET A 106 -4.08 0.67 -6.39
C MET A 106 -4.82 -0.58 -5.93
N LEU A 107 -4.86 -1.63 -6.73
CA LEU A 107 -5.33 -2.93 -6.26
C LEU A 107 -4.25 -3.58 -5.38
N ASP A 108 -4.52 -3.85 -4.10
CA ASP A 108 -3.55 -4.49 -3.19
C ASP A 108 -4.27 -5.45 -2.23
N GLU A 109 -3.55 -6.33 -1.54
CA GLU A 109 -4.15 -7.27 -0.60
C GLU A 109 -4.70 -6.55 0.64
N VAL A 110 -3.99 -5.53 1.12
CA VAL A 110 -4.33 -4.79 2.35
C VAL A 110 -4.33 -3.29 2.06
N GLY A 111 -5.38 -2.59 2.48
CA GLY A 111 -5.47 -1.13 2.39
C GLY A 111 -6.89 -0.59 2.54
N ASP A 112 -7.02 0.73 2.58
CA ASP A 112 -8.28 1.48 2.70
C ASP A 112 -8.40 2.54 1.58
N PRO A 113 -9.42 2.45 0.70
CA PRO A 113 -9.56 3.35 -0.45
C PRO A 113 -9.49 4.84 -0.14
N VAL A 114 -9.96 5.26 1.04
CA VAL A 114 -10.00 6.66 1.45
C VAL A 114 -8.63 7.11 1.96
N VAL A 115 -7.96 6.24 2.72
CA VAL A 115 -6.79 6.66 3.50
C VAL A 115 -5.47 6.38 2.76
N ASP A 116 -5.32 5.27 2.03
CA ASP A 116 -4.12 4.98 1.22
C ASP A 116 -4.38 4.95 -0.29
N GLY A 117 -5.61 5.21 -0.75
CA GLY A 117 -5.91 5.10 -2.16
C GLY A 117 -5.80 3.66 -2.66
N VAL A 118 -6.00 2.67 -1.80
CA VAL A 118 -5.92 1.24 -2.16
C VAL A 118 -7.30 0.62 -2.23
N LEU A 119 -7.58 -0.06 -3.34
CA LEU A 119 -8.67 -1.02 -3.43
C LEU A 119 -8.18 -2.36 -2.87
N SER A 120 -8.51 -2.68 -1.62
CA SER A 120 -8.13 -3.97 -1.03
C SER A 120 -8.85 -5.13 -1.74
N THR A 121 -8.15 -6.24 -1.98
CA THR A 121 -8.73 -7.48 -2.49
C THR A 121 -9.71 -8.14 -1.53
N ASP A 122 -9.86 -7.65 -0.29
CA ASP A 122 -10.88 -8.10 0.65
C ASP A 122 -12.18 -7.30 0.55
N SER A 123 -12.14 -6.12 -0.11
CA SER A 123 -13.34 -5.34 -0.42
C SER A 123 -14.21 -6.05 -1.46
N ASP A 124 -15.51 -5.77 -1.47
CA ASP A 124 -16.43 -6.45 -2.41
C ASP A 124 -16.08 -6.16 -3.87
N LEU A 125 -15.72 -4.92 -4.21
CA LEU A 125 -15.24 -4.58 -5.55
C LEU A 125 -13.87 -5.23 -5.83
N GLY A 126 -12.92 -5.15 -4.89
CA GLY A 126 -11.58 -5.69 -5.07
C GLY A 126 -11.56 -7.21 -5.26
N ARG A 127 -12.43 -7.95 -4.57
CA ARG A 127 -12.59 -9.41 -4.75
C ARG A 127 -13.02 -9.79 -6.16
N ILE A 128 -13.94 -9.02 -6.75
CA ILE A 128 -14.49 -9.32 -8.08
C ILE A 128 -13.53 -8.85 -9.19
N VAL A 129 -12.81 -7.75 -8.95
CA VAL A 129 -11.88 -7.16 -9.91
C VAL A 129 -10.56 -7.92 -9.97
N LYS A 130 -10.10 -8.50 -8.86
CA LYS A 130 -8.86 -9.30 -8.79
C LYS A 130 -8.87 -10.42 -9.83
N ASP A 131 -7.81 -10.47 -10.64
CA ASP A 131 -7.60 -11.41 -11.75
C ASP A 131 -8.65 -11.29 -12.88
N GLY A 132 -9.51 -10.27 -12.82
CA GLY A 132 -10.47 -9.91 -13.84
C GLY A 132 -9.86 -9.13 -15.00
N ARG A 133 -10.73 -8.48 -15.79
CA ARG A 133 -10.37 -7.65 -16.96
C ARG A 133 -10.98 -6.26 -16.85
N GLU A 134 -10.51 -5.32 -17.65
CA GLU A 134 -11.17 -4.01 -17.74
C GLU A 134 -12.64 -4.18 -18.16
N GLY A 135 -13.52 -3.37 -17.57
CA GLY A 135 -14.95 -3.40 -17.86
C GLY A 135 -15.82 -3.02 -16.68
N ARG A 136 -17.11 -3.35 -16.79
CA ARG A 136 -18.13 -2.97 -15.80
C ARG A 136 -18.34 -4.03 -14.73
N TYR A 137 -18.42 -3.57 -13.50
CA TYR A 137 -18.56 -4.39 -12.30
C TYR A 137 -19.73 -3.90 -11.45
N THR A 138 -20.43 -4.83 -10.82
CA THR A 138 -21.53 -4.50 -9.89
C THR A 138 -21.22 -5.04 -8.51
N VAL A 139 -21.52 -4.24 -7.50
CA VAL A 139 -21.36 -4.58 -6.08
C VAL A 139 -22.69 -4.41 -5.38
N SER A 140 -23.14 -5.42 -4.63
CA SER A 140 -24.39 -5.31 -3.88
C SER A 140 -24.22 -4.37 -2.69
N THR A 141 -25.16 -3.46 -2.50
CA THR A 141 -25.28 -2.58 -1.34
C THR A 141 -26.56 -2.88 -0.54
N GLY A 142 -26.97 -4.16 -0.53
CA GLY A 142 -28.22 -4.63 0.05
C GLY A 142 -29.31 -4.74 -1.01
N LYS A 143 -30.30 -3.83 -0.98
CA LYS A 143 -31.42 -3.84 -1.95
C LYS A 143 -31.06 -3.26 -3.32
N TYR A 144 -29.90 -2.62 -3.42
CA TYR A 144 -29.42 -1.96 -4.62
C TYR A 144 -28.05 -2.51 -5.00
N TYR A 145 -27.59 -2.12 -6.18
CA TYR A 145 -26.25 -2.43 -6.68
C TYR A 145 -25.55 -1.13 -7.02
N ARG A 146 -24.25 -1.05 -6.76
CA ARG A 146 -23.41 0.04 -7.26
C ARG A 146 -22.66 -0.44 -8.50
N LEU A 147 -22.73 0.35 -9.57
CA LEU A 147 -22.12 0.04 -10.86
C LEU A 147 -20.82 0.82 -11.03
N TYR A 148 -19.75 0.11 -11.37
CA TYR A 148 -18.43 0.67 -11.60
C TYR A 148 -17.93 0.34 -13.01
N ASP A 149 -17.21 1.25 -13.65
CA ASP A 149 -16.35 0.97 -14.80
C ASP A 149 -14.90 0.98 -14.31
N VAL A 150 -14.16 -0.10 -14.59
CA VAL A 150 -12.79 -0.31 -14.08
C VAL A 150 -11.84 -0.50 -15.24
N LYS A 151 -10.77 0.30 -15.28
CA LYS A 151 -9.72 0.26 -16.30
C LYS A 151 -8.35 0.29 -15.67
N LEU A 152 -7.34 -0.18 -16.39
CA LEU A 152 -5.95 0.07 -16.03
C LEU A 152 -5.68 1.57 -16.19
N TYR A 153 -5.14 2.17 -15.14
CA TYR A 153 -4.67 3.55 -15.22
C TYR A 153 -3.30 3.57 -15.89
N THR A 154 -3.22 4.24 -17.04
CA THR A 154 -1.99 4.40 -17.84
C THR A 154 -1.36 5.79 -17.72
N GLY A 155 -1.85 6.62 -16.80
CA GLY A 155 -1.32 7.97 -16.57
C GLY A 155 -0.05 7.97 -15.72
N ASP A 156 0.37 9.17 -15.31
CA ASP A 156 1.60 9.36 -14.54
C ASP A 156 1.41 8.88 -13.10
N ALA A 157 2.10 7.79 -12.74
CA ALA A 157 2.06 7.24 -11.39
C ALA A 157 2.56 8.24 -10.33
N GLU A 158 3.41 9.21 -10.69
CA GLU A 158 3.85 10.26 -9.75
C GLU A 158 2.70 11.10 -9.21
N GLU A 159 1.67 11.35 -10.02
CA GLU A 159 0.48 12.10 -9.58
C GLU A 159 -0.29 11.35 -8.50
N TYR A 160 -0.43 10.03 -8.67
CA TYR A 160 -1.04 9.15 -7.68
C TYR A 160 -0.25 9.17 -6.36
N PHE A 161 1.07 9.01 -6.42
CA PHE A 161 1.91 9.00 -5.21
C PHE A 161 1.96 10.35 -4.49
N LYS A 162 1.77 11.47 -5.20
CA LYS A 162 1.61 12.79 -4.56
C LYS A 162 0.31 12.89 -3.77
N ARG A 163 -0.77 12.28 -4.28
CA ARG A 163 -2.10 12.31 -3.67
C ARG A 163 -2.23 11.32 -2.52
N PHE A 164 -1.57 10.17 -2.65
CA PHE A 164 -1.57 9.09 -1.66
C PHE A 164 -0.11 8.71 -1.35
N PRO A 165 0.58 9.51 -0.51
CA PRO A 165 1.98 9.26 -0.20
C PRO A 165 2.10 7.95 0.57
N VAL A 166 3.11 7.17 0.18
CA VAL A 166 3.30 5.80 0.68
C VAL A 166 3.93 5.88 2.06
N SER A 167 3.14 5.87 3.13
CA SER A 167 3.65 5.37 4.40
C SER A 167 2.58 4.98 5.43
N LYS A 168 2.87 3.88 6.13
CA LYS A 168 2.27 3.56 7.44
C LYS A 168 2.57 4.64 8.50
N LYS A 169 3.57 5.51 8.26
CA LYS A 169 4.02 6.56 9.18
C LYS A 169 3.32 7.90 8.95
N GLU A 170 3.14 8.35 7.70
CA GLU A 170 2.34 9.55 7.38
C GLU A 170 0.85 9.34 7.62
N LYS A 171 0.31 8.11 7.56
CA LYS A 171 -1.05 7.86 8.07
C LYS A 171 -1.16 8.08 9.57
N ILE A 172 -0.16 7.67 10.34
CA ILE A 172 -0.13 7.87 11.78
C ILE A 172 0.15 9.35 12.07
N ASP A 173 1.10 9.97 11.39
CA ASP A 173 1.41 11.39 11.54
C ASP A 173 0.30 12.30 11.01
N SER A 174 -0.49 11.93 10.00
CA SER A 174 -1.66 12.72 9.54
C SER A 174 -2.88 12.54 10.44
N LEU A 175 -3.07 11.34 11.03
CA LEU A 175 -4.10 11.09 12.04
C LEU A 175 -3.74 11.69 13.41
N LEU A 176 -2.44 11.83 13.72
CA LEU A 176 -1.94 12.41 14.97
C LEU A 176 -1.57 13.90 14.87
N SER A 177 -1.38 14.47 13.68
CA SER A 177 -1.02 15.89 13.51
C SER A 177 -2.20 16.85 13.51
N GLY A 178 -3.45 16.36 13.50
CA GLY A 178 -4.62 17.12 13.96
C GLY A 178 -4.77 18.56 13.45
N ASN A 179 -4.26 18.90 12.27
CA ASN A 179 -4.39 20.24 11.71
C ASN A 179 -5.62 20.28 10.81
N PHE A 180 -6.78 20.42 11.46
CA PHE A 180 -7.89 21.14 10.86
C PHE A 180 -7.54 22.63 10.87
N TYR A 181 -7.29 23.19 9.69
CA TYR A 181 -7.47 24.61 9.41
C TYR A 181 -8.22 24.76 8.10
#